data_AF-A0A5N5HL63-F1
#
_entry.id   AF-A0A5N5HL63-F1
#
_cell.length_a   1.000
_cell.length_b   1.000
_cell.length_c   1.000
_cell.angle_alpha   90.00
_cell.angle_beta   90.00
_cell.angle_gamma   90.00
#
_symmetry.space_group_name_H-M   'P 1'
#
loop_
_entity.id
_entity.type
_entity.pdbx_description
1 polymer ?
#
loop_
_entity_poly.entity_id
_entity_poly.type
_entity_poly.pdbx_seq_one_letter_code
_entity_poly.pdbx_strand_id
1 'polypeptide(L)'
;MVSISKLKSSKMAIGRSRIPSNSIPQPLCPDHIINLARKAAVKARDAAEAYFTLGNFEYAIMQAKAAKEFDPDLHAMENYGAAYQVHSAVSHKQNWYLVLGIENPTVADSETIKKQYKRLALALHPDKNASIAAEGAFKHVKAAWDVLSNPAKREAYDKSLKRQQQFQAAHGSNKRRASKCKPPQSKRSNTFPCKRSSPSGDGSFYKKTIKIIRKSNPGQKATVMMVSVCRVA
;
A
#
# COMPACT_ATOMS: atom_id res chain seq x y z
N MET A 1 35.82 15.06 31.05
CA MET A 1 35.76 13.59 30.89
C MET A 1 34.78 13.06 31.92
N VAL A 2 33.53 12.79 31.52
CA VAL A 2 32.50 12.28 32.43
C VAL A 2 32.39 10.77 32.23
N SER A 3 32.73 10.03 33.27
CA SER A 3 32.87 8.58 33.29
C SER A 3 31.53 7.88 33.13
N ILE A 4 31.35 7.19 32.00
CA ILE A 4 30.27 6.22 31.78
C ILE A 4 30.59 5.01 32.65
N SER A 5 29.96 4.91 33.82
CA SER A 5 30.07 3.70 34.64
C SER A 5 28.77 3.40 35.37
N LYS A 6 28.31 2.15 35.19
CA LYS A 6 27.19 1.45 35.84
C LYS A 6 25.81 1.61 35.20
N LEU A 7 25.62 1.01 34.02
CA LEU A 7 24.34 0.38 33.70
C LEU A 7 24.27 -0.97 34.46
N LYS A 8 23.69 -0.97 35.65
CA LYS A 8 23.27 -2.21 36.32
C LYS A 8 22.11 -2.80 35.52
N SER A 9 22.32 -3.97 34.95
CA SER A 9 21.28 -4.79 34.34
C SER A 9 20.28 -5.20 35.42
N SER A 10 19.16 -4.47 35.53
CA SER A 10 18.02 -4.90 36.33
C SER A 10 17.33 -6.03 35.57
N LYS A 11 17.67 -7.28 35.90
CA LYS A 11 16.87 -8.45 35.53
C LYS A 11 15.49 -8.29 36.17
N MET A 12 14.53 -7.78 35.42
CA MET A 12 13.13 -7.91 35.80
C MET A 12 12.78 -9.40 35.77
N ALA A 13 12.61 -10.00 36.95
CA ALA A 13 12.02 -11.31 37.07
C ALA A 13 10.59 -11.21 36.56
N ILE A 14 10.34 -11.67 35.33
CA ILE A 14 8.99 -11.88 34.82
C ILE A 14 8.45 -13.08 35.58
N GLY A 15 7.88 -12.82 36.76
CA GLY A 15 7.15 -13.81 37.53
C GLY A 15 5.98 -14.27 36.68
N ARG A 16 6.10 -15.44 36.04
CA ARG A 16 4.97 -16.12 35.43
C ARG A 16 4.10 -16.60 36.58
N SER A 17 3.08 -15.83 36.94
CA SER A 17 2.02 -16.31 37.84
C SER A 17 1.49 -17.61 37.26
N ARG A 18 1.67 -18.71 38.01
CA ARG A 18 1.21 -20.04 37.65
C ARG A 18 -0.32 -19.98 37.68
N ILE A 19 -0.96 -19.81 36.52
CA ILE A 19 -2.42 -19.88 36.43
C ILE A 19 -2.80 -21.27 36.93
N PRO A 20 -3.62 -21.40 38.00
CA PRO A 20 -4.01 -22.69 38.52
C PRO A 20 -4.70 -23.47 37.40
N SER A 21 -4.22 -24.67 37.11
CA SER A 21 -4.61 -25.51 35.96
C SER A 21 -6.05 -26.04 36.01
N ASN A 22 -6.90 -25.49 36.89
CA ASN A 22 -8.22 -26.01 37.19
C ASN A 22 -9.35 -24.96 37.15
N SER A 23 -9.09 -23.77 36.63
CA SER A 23 -10.16 -22.83 36.30
C SER A 23 -10.84 -23.26 35.01
N ILE A 24 -11.99 -23.91 35.11
CA ILE A 24 -12.91 -24.13 33.98
C ILE A 24 -13.15 -22.75 33.33
N PRO A 25 -12.93 -22.57 32.02
CA PRO A 25 -13.23 -21.32 31.35
C PRO A 25 -14.69 -20.96 31.61
N GLN A 26 -14.91 -19.90 32.39
CA GLN A 26 -16.25 -19.42 32.69
C GLN A 26 -16.89 -19.01 31.35
N PRO A 27 -18.08 -19.52 31.00
CA PRO A 27 -18.77 -19.09 29.79
C PRO A 27 -18.99 -17.57 29.90
N LEU A 28 -18.40 -16.82 28.97
CA LEU A 28 -18.53 -15.37 28.94
C LEU A 28 -20.01 -15.03 28.78
N CYS A 29 -20.50 -14.11 29.63
CA CYS A 29 -21.88 -13.64 29.52
C CYS A 29 -22.13 -13.09 28.10
N PRO A 30 -23.30 -13.35 27.48
CA PRO A 30 -23.62 -12.90 26.12
C PRO A 30 -23.37 -11.40 25.92
N ASP A 31 -23.73 -10.58 26.91
CA ASP A 31 -23.52 -9.13 26.87
C ASP A 31 -22.03 -8.74 26.82
N HIS A 32 -21.15 -9.49 27.48
CA HIS A 32 -19.71 -9.21 27.45
C HIS A 32 -19.11 -9.48 26.07
N ILE A 33 -19.57 -10.54 25.40
CA ILE A 33 -19.12 -10.91 24.05
C ILE A 33 -19.54 -9.82 23.05
N ILE A 34 -20.79 -9.36 23.12
CA ILE A 34 -21.31 -8.27 22.26
C ILE A 34 -20.52 -6.99 22.49
N ASN A 35 -20.28 -6.63 23.75
CA ASN A 35 -19.51 -5.44 24.09
C ASN A 35 -18.04 -5.53 23.62
N LEU A 36 -17.44 -6.73 23.67
CA LEU A 36 -16.08 -6.96 23.18
C LEU A 36 -16.01 -6.85 21.64
N ALA A 37 -16.98 -7.45 20.93
CA ALA A 37 -17.09 -7.36 19.49
C ALA A 37 -17.25 -5.90 19.04
N ARG A 38 -18.13 -5.13 19.69
CA ARG A 38 -18.30 -3.69 19.44
C ARG A 38 -17.00 -2.90 19.67
N LYS A 39 -16.28 -3.18 20.77
CA LYS A 39 -14.97 -2.55 21.04
C LYS A 39 -13.93 -2.90 19.97
N ALA A 40 -13.92 -4.14 19.50
CA ALA A 40 -13.03 -4.57 18.42
C ALA A 40 -13.37 -3.87 17.09
N ALA A 41 -14.65 -3.74 16.77
CA ALA A 41 -15.14 -3.05 15.58
C ALA A 41 -14.74 -1.56 15.58
N VAL A 42 -14.88 -0.86 16.71
CA VAL A 42 -14.43 0.54 16.86
C VAL A 42 -12.91 0.65 16.64
N LYS A 43 -12.12 -0.24 17.24
CA LYS A 43 -10.66 -0.26 17.01
C LYS A 43 -10.28 -0.50 15.55
N ALA A 44 -11.00 -1.39 14.86
CA ALA A 44 -10.78 -1.65 13.45
C ALA A 44 -11.10 -0.42 12.59
N ARG A 45 -12.16 0.32 12.91
CA ARG A 45 -12.48 1.61 12.28
C ARG A 45 -11.36 2.63 12.48
N ASP A 46 -10.93 2.84 13.72
CA ASP A 46 -9.89 3.82 14.04
C ASP A 46 -8.56 3.46 13.36
N ALA A 47 -8.25 2.15 13.24
CA ALA A 47 -7.13 1.66 12.46
C ALA A 47 -7.28 1.95 10.95
N ALA A 48 -8.49 1.81 10.39
CA ALA A 48 -8.76 2.15 8.99
C ALA A 48 -8.50 3.64 8.71
N GLU A 49 -8.93 4.53 9.61
CA GLU A 49 -8.65 5.96 9.52
C GLU A 49 -7.15 6.25 9.59
N ALA A 50 -6.43 5.57 10.49
CA ALA A 50 -4.97 5.68 10.55
C ALA A 50 -4.31 5.27 9.22
N TYR A 51 -4.70 4.13 8.63
CA TYR A 51 -4.16 3.70 7.33
C TYR A 51 -4.50 4.68 6.20
N PHE A 52 -5.69 5.29 6.23
CA PHE A 52 -6.07 6.33 5.28
C PHE A 52 -5.15 7.55 5.38
N THR A 53 -4.87 8.03 6.59
CA THR A 53 -3.93 9.17 6.78
C THR A 53 -2.51 8.85 6.30
N LEU A 54 -2.10 7.58 6.36
CA LEU A 54 -0.82 7.11 5.83
C LEU A 54 -0.80 6.97 4.29
N GLY A 55 -1.93 7.20 3.61
CA GLY A 55 -2.08 7.01 2.17
C GLY A 55 -2.18 5.55 1.73
N ASN A 56 -2.39 4.62 2.67
CA ASN A 56 -2.47 3.19 2.38
C ASN A 56 -3.93 2.72 2.28
N PHE A 57 -4.54 2.99 1.12
CA PHE A 57 -5.97 2.76 0.90
C PHE A 57 -6.38 1.28 0.93
N GLU A 58 -5.52 0.37 0.48
CA GLU A 58 -5.81 -1.08 0.47
C GLU A 58 -6.01 -1.62 1.90
N TYR A 59 -5.12 -1.25 2.82
CA TYR A 59 -5.24 -1.67 4.22
C TYR A 59 -6.42 -0.98 4.92
N ALA A 60 -6.73 0.27 4.57
CA ALA A 60 -7.93 0.94 5.07
C ALA A 60 -9.21 0.19 4.64
N ILE A 61 -9.29 -0.28 3.38
CA ILE A 61 -10.42 -1.10 2.90
C ILE A 61 -10.51 -2.42 3.65
N MET A 62 -9.37 -3.08 3.90
CA MET A 62 -9.34 -4.35 4.64
C MET A 62 -9.84 -4.17 6.08
N GLN A 63 -9.40 -3.12 6.77
CA GLN A 63 -9.85 -2.83 8.14
C GLN A 63 -11.34 -2.44 8.19
N ALA A 64 -11.84 -1.69 7.20
CA ALA A 64 -13.26 -1.37 7.10
C ALA A 64 -14.13 -2.64 6.90
N LYS A 65 -13.66 -3.61 6.11
CA LYS A 65 -14.32 -4.92 5.96
C LYS A 65 -14.31 -5.71 7.26
N ALA A 66 -13.16 -5.78 7.94
CA ALA A 66 -13.06 -6.44 9.24
C ALA A 66 -13.99 -5.79 10.28
N ALA A 67 -14.10 -4.46 10.32
CA ALA A 67 -15.01 -3.76 11.20
C ALA A 67 -16.49 -4.17 10.96
N LYS A 68 -16.89 -4.31 9.69
CA LYS A 68 -18.23 -4.79 9.30
C LYS A 68 -18.48 -6.23 9.75
N GLU A 69 -17.46 -7.09 9.71
CA GLU A 69 -17.57 -8.48 10.16
C GLU A 69 -17.78 -8.59 11.68
N PHE A 70 -17.21 -7.68 12.48
CA PHE A 70 -17.39 -7.66 13.92
C PHE A 70 -18.76 -7.11 14.35
N ASP A 71 -19.19 -6.00 13.76
CA ASP A 71 -20.48 -5.37 14.08
C ASP A 71 -21.09 -4.76 12.80
N PRO A 72 -22.07 -5.42 12.17
CA PRO A 72 -22.70 -4.95 10.93
C PRO A 72 -23.45 -3.63 11.08
N ASP A 73 -23.94 -3.30 12.28
CA ASP A 73 -24.76 -2.10 12.56
C ASP A 73 -23.90 -0.89 12.95
N LEU A 74 -22.61 -1.10 13.23
CA LEU A 74 -21.73 -0.03 13.69
C LEU A 74 -21.50 1.02 12.59
N HIS A 75 -22.08 2.20 12.80
CA HIS A 75 -21.81 3.46 12.10
C HIS A 75 -21.58 3.29 10.58
N ALA A 76 -22.45 2.49 9.95
CA ALA A 76 -22.46 2.18 8.52
C ALA A 76 -21.05 2.01 7.90
N MET A 77 -20.28 1.02 8.37
CA MET A 77 -18.95 0.70 7.81
C MET A 77 -18.94 0.51 6.28
N GLU A 78 -20.10 0.21 5.69
CA GLU A 78 -20.30 0.17 4.24
C GLU A 78 -19.95 1.51 3.56
N ASN A 79 -20.30 2.63 4.19
CA ASN A 79 -20.03 3.96 3.68
C ASN A 79 -18.53 4.31 3.77
N TYR A 80 -17.87 3.90 4.86
CA TYR A 80 -16.41 4.01 4.99
C TYR A 80 -15.70 3.21 3.90
N GLY A 81 -16.12 1.96 3.68
CA GLY A 81 -15.61 1.11 2.62
C GLY A 81 -15.76 1.75 1.24
N ALA A 82 -16.93 2.31 0.94
CA ALA A 82 -17.18 3.01 -0.32
C ALA A 82 -16.27 4.26 -0.48
N ALA A 83 -16.07 5.04 0.59
CA ALA A 83 -15.20 6.21 0.56
C ALA A 83 -13.75 5.82 0.24
N TYR A 84 -13.22 4.80 0.90
CA TYR A 84 -11.86 4.32 0.64
C TYR A 84 -11.68 3.71 -0.75
N GLN A 85 -12.69 3.01 -1.26
CA GLN A 85 -12.69 2.48 -2.62
C GLN A 85 -12.57 3.58 -3.67
N VAL A 86 -13.26 4.70 -3.49
CA VAL A 86 -13.15 5.86 -4.39
C VAL A 86 -11.72 6.40 -4.41
N HIS A 87 -11.09 6.59 -3.25
CA HIS A 87 -9.70 7.06 -3.17
C HIS A 87 -8.71 6.06 -3.80
N SER A 88 -8.91 4.76 -3.58
CA SER A 88 -8.12 3.70 -4.23
C SER A 88 -8.26 3.75 -5.75
N ALA A 89 -9.48 3.88 -6.28
CA ALA A 89 -9.75 3.96 -7.71
C ALA A 89 -9.06 5.17 -8.38
N VAL A 90 -9.07 6.32 -7.72
CA VAL A 90 -8.37 7.54 -8.17
C VAL A 90 -6.85 7.32 -8.16
N SER A 91 -6.31 6.71 -7.10
CA SER A 91 -4.88 6.48 -6.95
C SER A 91 -4.31 5.51 -7.99
N HIS A 92 -5.02 4.43 -8.33
CA HIS A 92 -4.47 3.38 -9.18
C HIS A 92 -4.59 3.63 -10.69
N LYS A 93 -5.75 4.11 -11.16
CA LYS A 93 -6.06 4.09 -12.61
C LYS A 93 -6.76 5.34 -13.12
N GLN A 94 -7.11 6.31 -12.27
CA GLN A 94 -7.79 7.57 -12.64
C GLN A 94 -8.93 7.37 -13.66
N ASN A 95 -9.68 6.27 -13.53
CA ASN A 95 -10.79 5.97 -14.42
C ASN A 95 -12.10 6.43 -13.78
N TRP A 96 -12.79 7.37 -14.40
CA TRP A 96 -14.06 7.91 -13.88
C TRP A 96 -15.15 6.85 -13.75
N TYR A 97 -15.14 5.83 -14.61
CA TYR A 97 -16.04 4.67 -14.49
C TYR A 97 -15.76 3.86 -13.22
N LEU A 98 -14.48 3.61 -12.89
CA LEU A 98 -14.10 2.88 -11.68
C LEU A 98 -14.42 3.68 -10.42
N VAL A 99 -14.29 5.01 -10.46
CA VAL A 99 -14.69 5.90 -9.35
C VAL A 99 -16.19 5.78 -9.04
N LEU A 100 -17.03 5.55 -10.06
CA LEU A 100 -18.46 5.28 -9.88
C LEU A 100 -18.79 3.82 -9.56
N GLY A 101 -17.78 2.95 -9.43
CA GLY A 101 -17.96 1.51 -9.20
C GLY A 101 -18.48 0.75 -10.42
N ILE A 102 -18.25 1.26 -11.62
CA ILE A 102 -18.62 0.60 -12.88
C ILE A 102 -17.37 -0.08 -13.44
N GLU A 103 -17.33 -1.41 -13.36
CA GLU A 103 -16.19 -2.20 -13.83
C GLU A 103 -16.06 -2.22 -15.35
N ASN A 104 -17.20 -2.28 -16.05
CA ASN A 104 -17.27 -2.40 -17.51
C ASN A 104 -17.90 -1.15 -18.15
N PRO A 105 -17.11 -0.28 -18.79
CA PRO A 105 -17.61 0.91 -19.48
C PRO A 105 -18.57 0.60 -20.64
N THR A 106 -18.50 -0.61 -21.20
CA THR A 106 -19.34 -1.09 -22.31
C THR A 106 -20.79 -1.34 -21.91
N VAL A 107 -21.06 -1.61 -20.64
CA VAL A 107 -22.40 -1.88 -20.09
C VAL A 107 -22.98 -0.62 -19.43
N ALA A 108 -22.25 0.49 -19.46
CA ALA A 108 -22.61 1.70 -18.75
C ALA A 108 -23.65 2.53 -19.51
N ASP A 109 -24.93 2.24 -19.33
CA ASP A 109 -26.00 3.10 -19.82
C ASP A 109 -26.05 4.41 -19.01
N SER A 110 -26.49 5.51 -19.63
CA SER A 110 -26.63 6.81 -18.96
C SER A 110 -27.48 6.72 -17.68
N GLU A 111 -28.50 5.88 -17.67
CA GLU A 111 -29.34 5.60 -16.50
C GLU A 111 -28.57 4.89 -15.39
N THR A 112 -27.74 3.90 -15.72
CA THR A 112 -26.92 3.17 -14.74
C THR A 112 -25.92 4.12 -14.08
N ILE A 113 -25.27 5.00 -14.85
CA ILE A 113 -24.33 6.01 -14.34
C ILE A 113 -25.06 6.94 -13.35
N LYS A 114 -26.27 7.38 -13.70
CA LYS A 114 -27.11 8.23 -12.83
C LYS A 114 -27.51 7.51 -11.54
N LYS A 115 -27.87 6.23 -11.63
CA LYS A 115 -28.23 5.40 -10.46
C LYS A 115 -27.03 5.22 -9.53
N GLN A 116 -25.85 4.92 -10.07
CA GLN A 116 -24.64 4.74 -9.28
C GLN A 116 -24.20 6.05 -8.62
N TYR A 117 -24.24 7.16 -9.36
CA TYR A 117 -23.95 8.48 -8.80
C TYR A 117 -24.86 8.81 -7.61
N LYS A 118 -26.18 8.61 -7.74
CA LYS A 118 -27.12 8.86 -6.64
C LYS A 118 -26.83 7.98 -5.42
N ARG A 119 -26.54 6.69 -5.63
CA ARG A 119 -26.19 5.76 -4.55
C ARG A 119 -24.95 6.21 -3.80
N LEU A 120 -23.88 6.54 -4.53
CA LEU A 120 -22.62 6.99 -3.94
C LEU A 120 -22.74 8.37 -3.29
N ALA A 121 -23.47 9.31 -3.88
CA ALA A 121 -23.70 10.63 -3.31
C ALA A 121 -24.39 10.56 -1.94
N LEU A 122 -25.37 9.67 -1.78
CA LEU A 122 -26.03 9.42 -0.49
C LEU A 122 -25.10 8.71 0.50
N ALA A 123 -24.34 7.72 0.02
CA ALA A 123 -23.41 6.94 0.83
C ALA A 123 -22.14 7.71 1.23
N LEU A 124 -21.80 8.82 0.57
CA LEU A 124 -20.60 9.63 0.84
C LEU A 124 -20.91 11.04 1.35
N HIS A 125 -22.19 11.36 1.59
CA HIS A 125 -22.58 12.67 2.07
C HIS A 125 -21.95 12.96 3.45
N PRO A 126 -21.34 14.13 3.68
CA PRO A 126 -20.63 14.43 4.93
C PRO A 126 -21.56 14.45 6.17
N ASP A 127 -22.86 14.71 5.99
CA ASP A 127 -23.85 14.65 7.08
C ASP A 127 -24.06 13.23 7.64
N LYS A 128 -24.04 12.22 6.75
CA LYS A 128 -24.28 10.82 7.13
C LYS A 128 -22.99 10.06 7.45
N ASN A 129 -21.85 10.60 7.05
CA ASN A 129 -20.56 9.92 7.12
C ASN A 129 -19.55 10.77 7.86
N ALA A 130 -19.24 10.35 9.08
CA ALA A 130 -18.21 10.96 9.91
C ALA A 130 -16.77 10.62 9.47
N SER A 131 -16.57 10.00 8.31
CA SER A 131 -15.24 9.62 7.83
C SER A 131 -14.47 10.82 7.28
N ILE A 132 -13.17 10.90 7.62
CA ILE A 132 -12.22 11.88 7.05
C ILE A 132 -12.14 11.76 5.52
N ALA A 133 -12.37 10.56 4.97
CA ALA A 133 -12.29 10.31 3.54
C ALA A 133 -13.54 10.77 2.77
N ALA A 134 -14.67 11.04 3.44
CA ALA A 134 -15.97 11.24 2.81
C ALA A 134 -16.00 12.48 1.90
N GLU A 135 -15.54 13.64 2.38
CA GLU A 135 -15.52 14.88 1.61
C GLU A 135 -14.66 14.74 0.34
N GLY A 136 -13.47 14.16 0.49
CA GLY A 136 -12.57 13.88 -0.62
C GLY A 136 -13.23 12.94 -1.64
N ALA A 137 -13.80 11.82 -1.19
CA ALA A 137 -14.45 10.87 -2.08
C ALA A 137 -15.63 11.50 -2.84
N PHE A 138 -16.44 12.32 -2.17
CA PHE A 138 -17.57 13.02 -2.78
C PHE A 138 -17.13 13.96 -3.91
N LYS A 139 -16.02 14.70 -3.73
CA LYS A 139 -15.45 15.54 -4.78
C LYS A 139 -15.06 14.74 -6.02
N HIS A 140 -14.43 13.58 -5.85
CA HIS A 140 -14.06 12.71 -6.97
C HIS A 140 -15.28 12.12 -7.69
N VAL A 141 -16.31 11.72 -6.95
CA VAL A 141 -17.56 11.21 -7.52
C VAL A 141 -18.29 12.30 -8.31
N LYS A 142 -18.32 13.53 -7.80
CA LYS A 142 -18.89 14.68 -8.51
C LYS A 142 -18.13 14.98 -9.80
N ALA A 143 -16.79 15.01 -9.76
CA ALA A 143 -15.97 15.22 -10.95
C ALA A 143 -16.19 14.12 -12.01
N ALA A 144 -16.33 12.86 -11.59
CA ALA A 144 -16.66 11.76 -12.50
C ALA A 144 -18.03 11.98 -13.18
N TRP A 145 -19.04 12.39 -12.41
CA TRP A 145 -20.37 12.69 -12.93
C TRP A 145 -20.39 13.85 -13.94
N ASP A 146 -19.64 14.92 -13.68
CA ASP A 146 -19.59 16.08 -14.58
C ASP A 146 -19.05 15.73 -15.98
N VAL A 147 -18.17 14.72 -16.06
CA VAL A 147 -17.63 14.19 -17.32
C VAL A 147 -18.57 13.18 -17.97
N LEU A 148 -19.12 12.24 -17.18
CA LEU A 148 -19.88 11.11 -17.70
C LEU A 148 -21.37 11.42 -17.96
N SER A 149 -21.92 12.46 -17.35
CA SER A 149 -23.32 12.87 -17.54
C SER A 149 -23.60 13.41 -18.95
N ASN A 150 -22.64 14.14 -19.52
CA ASN A 150 -22.79 14.76 -20.83
C ASN A 150 -22.27 13.82 -21.93
N PRO A 151 -23.08 13.45 -22.94
CA PRO A 151 -22.68 12.49 -23.96
C PRO A 151 -21.44 12.96 -24.75
N ALA A 152 -21.38 14.25 -25.10
CA ALA A 152 -20.23 14.82 -25.80
C ALA A 152 -18.91 14.74 -25.00
N LYS A 153 -18.97 15.01 -23.68
CA LYS A 153 -17.79 14.91 -22.80
C LYS A 153 -17.39 13.45 -22.57
N ARG A 154 -18.38 12.56 -22.43
CA ARG A 154 -18.18 11.12 -22.30
C ARG A 154 -17.47 10.55 -23.53
N GLU A 155 -17.91 10.89 -24.73
CA GLU A 155 -17.24 10.45 -25.96
C GLU A 155 -15.80 10.93 -26.06
N ALA A 156 -15.53 12.19 -25.71
CA ALA A 156 -14.19 12.73 -25.67
C ALA A 156 -13.32 11.98 -24.65
N TYR A 157 -13.86 11.67 -23.48
CA TYR A 157 -13.19 10.89 -22.45
C TYR A 157 -12.91 9.46 -22.92
N ASP A 158 -13.89 8.77 -23.50
CA ASP A 158 -13.74 7.40 -24.01
C ASP A 158 -12.69 7.33 -25.14
N LYS A 159 -12.64 8.34 -26.02
CA LYS A 159 -11.58 8.48 -27.04
C LYS A 159 -10.21 8.65 -26.38
N SER A 160 -10.10 9.47 -25.34
CA SER A 160 -8.85 9.67 -24.59
C SER A 160 -8.40 8.38 -23.89
N LEU A 161 -9.33 7.61 -23.32
CA LEU A 161 -9.06 6.36 -22.62
C LEU A 161 -8.53 5.29 -23.59
N LYS A 162 -9.16 5.14 -24.76
CA LYS A 162 -8.67 4.24 -25.82
C LYS A 162 -7.27 4.61 -26.28
N ARG A 163 -7.02 5.91 -26.50
CA ARG A 163 -5.70 6.43 -26.87
C ARG A 163 -4.66 6.13 -25.78
N GLN A 164 -5.00 6.35 -24.50
CA GLN A 164 -4.12 6.06 -23.37
C GLN A 164 -3.78 4.56 -23.29
N GLN A 165 -4.78 3.68 -23.48
CA GLN A 165 -4.56 2.23 -23.53
C GLN A 165 -3.64 1.82 -24.69
N GLN A 166 -3.80 2.42 -25.87
CA GLN A 166 -2.91 2.19 -27.01
C GLN A 166 -1.46 2.61 -26.70
N PHE A 167 -1.25 3.77 -26.07
CA PHE A 167 0.08 4.21 -25.65
C PHE A 167 0.72 3.28 -24.61
N GLN A 168 -0.05 2.82 -23.62
CA GLN A 168 0.43 1.86 -22.62
C GLN A 168 0.81 0.52 -23.27
N ALA A 169 0.03 0.04 -24.23
CA ALA A 169 0.33 -1.18 -24.98
C ALA A 169 1.62 -1.05 -25.82
N ALA A 170 1.84 0.12 -26.45
CA ALA A 170 3.05 0.41 -27.20
C ALA A 170 4.30 0.53 -26.31
N HIS A 171 4.18 1.09 -25.11
CA HIS A 171 5.29 1.13 -24.16
C HIS A 171 5.61 -0.26 -23.56
N GLY A 172 4.61 -1.13 -23.38
CA GLY A 172 4.80 -2.49 -22.88
C GLY A 172 5.50 -3.42 -23.89
N SER A 173 5.29 -3.23 -25.19
CA SER A 173 5.88 -4.07 -26.24
C SER A 173 7.38 -3.86 -26.44
N ASN A 174 7.91 -2.66 -26.17
CA ASN A 174 9.36 -2.40 -26.20
C ASN A 174 10.14 -3.16 -25.10
N LYS A 175 9.53 -3.40 -23.93
CA LYS A 175 10.13 -4.22 -22.85
C LYS A 175 10.33 -5.69 -23.27
N ARG A 176 9.40 -6.25 -24.05
CA ARG A 176 9.50 -7.62 -24.59
C ARG A 176 10.54 -7.75 -25.71
N ARG A 177 10.75 -6.69 -26.48
CA ARG A 177 11.77 -6.66 -27.54
C ARG A 177 13.19 -6.61 -26.95
N ALA A 178 13.41 -5.84 -25.88
CA ALA A 178 14.69 -5.78 -25.17
C ALA A 178 15.10 -7.13 -24.55
N SER A 179 14.15 -7.94 -24.05
CA SER A 179 14.44 -9.28 -23.50
C SER A 179 14.75 -10.34 -24.57
N LYS A 180 14.50 -10.06 -25.86
CA LYS A 180 14.76 -11.00 -26.97
C LYS A 180 16.17 -10.81 -27.57
N CYS A 181 16.83 -9.68 -27.31
CA CYS A 181 18.22 -9.46 -27.66
C CYS A 181 19.13 -10.16 -26.65
N LYS A 182 19.24 -11.49 -26.75
CA LYS A 182 20.34 -12.23 -26.10
C LYS A 182 21.62 -11.74 -26.78
N PRO A 183 22.58 -11.12 -26.07
CA PRO A 183 23.83 -10.69 -26.69
C PRO A 183 24.50 -11.92 -27.34
N PRO A 184 25.06 -11.80 -28.56
CA PRO A 184 25.76 -12.91 -29.18
C PRO A 184 26.86 -13.36 -28.22
N GLN A 185 26.83 -14.64 -27.84
CA GLN A 185 27.88 -15.23 -27.03
C GLN A 185 29.20 -15.11 -27.80
N SER A 186 30.08 -14.18 -27.39
CA SER A 186 31.41 -14.10 -27.95
C SER A 186 32.09 -15.44 -27.69
N LYS A 187 32.39 -16.21 -28.75
CA LYS A 187 33.29 -17.35 -28.64
C LYS A 187 34.67 -16.79 -28.30
N ARG A 188 34.99 -16.72 -27.00
CA ARG A 188 36.35 -16.50 -26.54
C ARG A 188 37.15 -17.72 -26.97
N SER A 189 38.04 -17.54 -27.94
CA SER A 189 39.07 -18.53 -28.25
C SER A 189 39.99 -18.64 -27.04
N ASN A 190 40.06 -19.83 -26.46
CA ASN A 190 41.01 -20.16 -25.41
C ASN A 190 42.39 -20.32 -26.04
N THR A 191 43.19 -19.26 -26.06
CA THR A 191 44.63 -19.39 -26.30
C THR A 191 45.40 -18.32 -25.55
N PHE A 192 45.63 -18.57 -24.26
CA PHE A 192 46.77 -18.02 -23.53
C PHE A 192 47.29 -19.11 -22.58
N PRO A 193 48.55 -19.56 -22.70
CA PRO A 193 49.10 -20.53 -21.77
C PRO A 193 49.57 -19.78 -20.51
N CYS A 194 48.83 -19.89 -19.41
CA CYS A 194 49.36 -19.52 -18.09
C CYS A 194 49.89 -20.77 -17.39
N LYS A 195 51.21 -20.77 -17.17
CA LYS A 195 51.93 -21.73 -16.34
C LYS A 195 51.41 -21.65 -14.89
N ARG A 196 50.94 -22.81 -14.41
CA ARG A 196 51.20 -23.45 -13.10
C ARG A 196 51.71 -22.53 -11.97
N SER A 197 50.89 -22.37 -10.92
CA SER A 197 51.17 -22.87 -9.55
C SER A 197 50.10 -22.36 -8.57
N SER A 198 49.40 -23.29 -7.93
CA SER A 198 48.58 -23.03 -6.73
C SER A 198 49.46 -22.49 -5.60
N PRO A 199 48.92 -21.63 -4.72
CA PRO A 199 48.66 -22.12 -3.36
C PRO A 199 47.29 -21.70 -2.81
N SER A 200 46.64 -22.68 -2.20
CA SER A 200 45.89 -22.64 -0.93
C SER A 200 45.41 -21.30 -0.38
N GLY A 201 44.11 -21.23 -0.08
CA GLY A 201 43.60 -20.51 1.08
C GLY A 201 42.85 -19.20 0.79
N ASP A 202 41.56 -19.23 1.14
CA ASP A 202 40.82 -18.18 1.86
C ASP A 202 39.55 -17.64 1.21
N GLY A 203 38.50 -17.67 2.04
CA GLY A 203 37.11 -17.43 1.73
C GLY A 203 36.86 -16.05 1.09
N SER A 204 36.07 -16.07 0.03
CA SER A 204 35.57 -14.89 -0.66
C SER A 204 34.64 -14.08 0.25
N PHE A 205 35.23 -13.14 1.00
CA PHE A 205 34.52 -12.04 1.64
C PHE A 205 34.08 -11.04 0.56
N TYR A 206 32.78 -11.03 0.23
CA TYR A 206 32.21 -9.98 -0.61
C TYR A 206 32.17 -8.65 0.18
N LYS A 207 33.20 -7.81 0.03
CA LYS A 207 33.16 -6.43 0.52
C LYS A 207 32.27 -5.60 -0.41
N LYS A 208 31.02 -5.39 -0.02
CA LYS A 208 30.10 -4.47 -0.71
C LYS A 208 30.34 -3.05 -0.18
N THR A 209 31.22 -2.30 -0.83
CA THR A 209 31.49 -0.90 -0.48
C THR A 209 30.34 0.00 -0.94
N ILE A 210 29.57 0.55 -0.01
CA ILE A 210 28.52 1.55 -0.31
C ILE A 210 29.17 2.93 -0.28
N LYS A 211 29.26 3.61 -1.44
CA LYS A 211 29.68 5.01 -1.51
C LYS A 211 28.53 5.90 -1.05
N ILE A 212 28.61 6.44 0.17
CA ILE A 212 27.69 7.46 0.66
C ILE A 212 28.25 8.82 0.27
N ILE A 213 27.65 9.46 -0.73
CA ILE A 213 27.97 10.85 -1.12
C ILE A 213 27.03 11.75 -0.34
N ARG A 214 27.54 12.50 0.65
CA ARG A 214 26.78 13.60 1.25
C ARG A 214 26.79 14.79 0.28
N LYS A 215 25.61 15.33 -0.06
CA LYS A 215 25.48 16.59 -0.80
C LYS A 215 26.31 17.67 -0.11
N SER A 216 27.33 18.19 -0.79
CA SER A 216 28.12 19.32 -0.27
C SER A 216 27.38 20.64 -0.54
N ASN A 217 27.25 21.48 0.49
CA ASN A 217 26.96 22.90 0.31
C ASN A 217 28.17 23.60 -0.37
N PRO A 218 27.94 24.62 -1.20
CA PRO A 218 29.01 25.33 -1.91
C PRO A 218 29.95 26.00 -0.89
N GLY A 219 31.23 25.59 -0.88
CA GLY A 219 32.28 26.18 -0.04
C GLY A 219 33.09 25.21 0.83
N GLN A 220 32.71 23.93 0.93
CA GLN A 220 33.47 22.93 1.69
C GLN A 220 33.98 21.78 0.80
N LYS A 221 35.24 21.38 0.99
CA LYS A 221 35.85 20.24 0.30
C LYS A 221 35.15 18.94 0.70
N ALA A 222 34.65 18.18 -0.26
CA ALA A 222 33.94 16.93 -0.02
C ALA A 222 34.86 15.88 0.64
N THR A 223 34.52 15.43 1.84
CA THR A 223 35.21 14.34 2.53
C THR A 223 34.51 13.00 2.24
N VAL A 224 35.19 12.08 1.55
CA VAL A 224 34.70 10.72 1.30
C VAL A 224 35.09 9.84 2.48
N MET A 225 34.15 9.47 3.34
CA MET A 225 34.37 8.45 4.37
C MET A 225 33.96 7.07 3.85
N MET A 226 34.91 6.14 3.79
CA MET A 226 34.65 4.73 3.48
C MET A 226 34.31 4.00 4.79
N VAL A 227 33.04 3.67 5.01
CA VAL A 227 32.61 2.87 6.16
C VAL A 227 32.47 1.41 5.73
N SER A 228 33.34 0.55 6.24
CA SER A 228 33.27 -0.90 6.04
C SER A 228 32.36 -1.51 7.08
N VAL A 229 31.19 -2.02 6.68
CA VAL A 229 30.28 -2.74 7.57
C VAL A 229 30.49 -4.24 7.38
N CYS A 230 31.12 -4.89 8.37
CA CYS A 230 31.18 -6.35 8.44
C CYS A 230 29.85 -6.87 9.00
N ARG A 231 29.13 -7.69 8.23
CA ARG A 231 28.00 -8.48 8.74
C ARG A 231 28.56 -9.81 9.23
N VAL A 232 28.49 -10.03 10.54
CA VAL A 232 28.77 -11.33 11.17
C VAL A 232 27.59 -12.25 10.83
N ALA A 233 27.90 -13.45 10.32
CA ALA A 233 26.94 -14.47 9.97
C ALA A 233 26.27 -15.09 11.20
#